data_AF-A0A1H8QN86-F1
#
_entry.id   AF-A0A1H8QN86-F1
#
_cell.length_a   1.000
_cell.length_b   1.000
_cell.length_c   1.000
_cell.angle_alpha   90.00
_cell.angle_beta   90.00
_cell.angle_gamma   90.00
#
_symmetry.space_group_name_H-M   'P 1'
#
loop_
_entity.id
_entity.type
_entity.pdbx_description
1 polymer ?
#
loop_
_entity_poly.entity_id
_entity_poly.type
_entity_poly.pdbx_seq_one_letter_code
_entity_poly.pdbx_strand_id
1 'polypeptide(L)' 'MPDRRYELRVTGRLSQRARDAFADLDVSEVTAETVITGLVHQDQQLHDLLARVQSLGLHVVSVQQVAP' A
#
# COMPACT_ATOMS: atom_id res chain seq x y z
N MET A 1 -0.62 -26.89 -8.06
CA MET A 1 -1.08 -25.49 -8.20
C MET A 1 0.03 -24.62 -7.61
N PRO A 2 0.51 -23.56 -8.29
CA PRO A 2 1.53 -22.70 -7.73
C PRO A 2 1.02 -22.04 -6.45
N ASP A 3 1.88 -21.89 -5.45
CA ASP A 3 1.57 -21.18 -4.22
C ASP A 3 1.16 -19.74 -4.54
N ARG A 4 0.05 -19.29 -3.97
CA ARG A 4 -0.49 -17.94 -4.20
C ARG A 4 -0.36 -17.15 -2.90
N ARG A 5 0.35 -16.02 -2.98
CA ARG A 5 0.50 -15.06 -1.88
C ARG A 5 -0.62 -14.02 -1.95
N TYR A 6 -1.28 -13.79 -0.83
CA TYR A 6 -2.36 -12.81 -0.71
C TYR A 6 -1.99 -11.79 0.38
N GLU A 7 -2.19 -10.50 0.09
CA GLU A 7 -1.99 -9.41 1.06
C GLU A 7 -3.35 -8.75 1.35
N LEU A 8 -3.73 -8.67 2.63
CA LEU A 8 -5.00 -8.10 3.08
C LEU A 8 -4.72 -6.85 3.94
N ARG A 9 -4.97 -5.65 3.41
CA ARG A 9 -4.87 -4.38 4.15
C ARG A 9 -6.24 -4.01 4.74
N VAL A 10 -6.34 -3.90 6.06
CA VAL A 10 -7.58 -3.56 6.78
C VAL A 10 -7.47 -2.17 7.41
N THR A 11 -8.54 -1.37 7.34
CA THR A 11 -8.55 -0.02 7.91
C THR A 11 -8.69 -0.06 9.43
N GLY A 12 -7.96 0.82 10.11
CA GLY A 12 -7.96 0.88 11.58
C GLY A 12 -6.91 -0.03 12.20
N ARG A 13 -7.03 -0.25 13.51
CA ARG A 13 -6.12 -1.10 14.29
C ARG A 13 -6.81 -2.38 14.70
N LEU A 14 -6.12 -3.51 14.54
CA LEU A 14 -6.61 -4.79 15.00
C LEU A 14 -6.42 -4.89 16.51
N SER A 15 -7.49 -5.19 17.25
CA SER A 15 -7.37 -5.55 18.66
C SER A 15 -6.53 -6.83 18.82
N GLN A 16 -5.93 -7.07 19.99
CA GLN A 16 -5.13 -8.27 20.23
C GLN A 16 -5.92 -9.56 19.90
N ARG A 17 -7.18 -9.65 20.35
CA ARG A 17 -8.08 -10.77 20.05
C ARG A 17 -8.26 -11.00 18.53
N ALA A 18 -8.30 -9.92 17.75
CA ALA A 18 -8.43 -10.02 16.30
C ALA A 18 -7.11 -10.47 15.65
N ARG A 19 -5.95 -10.05 16.16
CA ARG A 19 -4.64 -10.55 15.70
C ARG A 19 -4.46 -12.03 15.99
N ASP A 20 -4.89 -12.48 17.17
CA ASP A 20 -4.80 -13.90 17.55
C ASP A 20 -5.63 -14.81 16.62
N ALA A 21 -6.72 -14.29 16.03
CA ALA A 21 -7.51 -15.02 15.04
C ALA A 21 -6.82 -15.19 13.67
N PHE A 22 -5.76 -14.43 13.42
CA PHE A 22 -4.94 -14.49 12.20
C PHE A 22 -3.51 -14.93 12.50
N ALA A 23 -3.27 -15.65 13.61
CA ALA A 23 -1.94 -16.00 14.10
C ALA A 23 -1.07 -16.81 13.11
N ASP A 24 -1.69 -17.52 12.16
CA ASP A 24 -1.00 -18.27 11.10
C ASP A 24 -0.61 -17.39 9.89
N LEU A 25 -0.93 -16.09 9.92
CA LEU A 25 -0.67 -15.10 8.87
C LEU A 25 0.18 -13.94 9.43
N ASP A 26 0.96 -13.32 8.55
CA ASP A 26 1.73 -12.13 8.91
C ASP A 26 0.82 -10.89 8.92
N VAL A 27 0.49 -10.40 10.12
CA VAL A 27 -0.41 -9.27 10.34
C VAL A 27 0.39 -8.03 10.75
N SER A 28 0.41 -7.03 9.86
CA SER A 28 0.97 -5.71 10.15
C SER A 28 -0.12 -4.64 10.13
N GLU A 29 -0.08 -3.71 11.09
CA GLU A 29 -0.97 -2.54 11.05
C GLU A 29 -0.38 -1.48 10.14
N VAL A 30 -1.13 -1.14 9.09
CA VAL A 30 -0.75 -0.11 8.14
C VAL A 30 -1.80 1.01 8.21
N THR A 31 -1.37 2.26 8.31
CA THR A 31 -2.26 3.43 8.38
C THR A 31 -3.22 3.46 7.17
N ALA A 32 -4.37 4.13 7.27
CA ALA A 32 -5.32 4.30 6.16
C ALA A 32 -4.69 5.17 5.05
N GLU A 33 -3.97 4.53 4.14
CA GLU A 33 -3.23 5.16 3.06
C GLU A 33 -3.97 4.98 1.73
N THR A 34 -4.05 6.04 0.94
CA THR A 34 -4.54 5.97 -0.44
C THR A 34 -3.41 5.51 -1.34
N VAL A 35 -3.54 4.31 -1.91
CA VAL A 35 -2.57 3.77 -2.88
C VAL A 35 -2.94 4.25 -4.28
N ILE A 36 -2.00 4.89 -4.96
CA ILE A 36 -2.13 5.32 -6.36
C ILE A 36 -1.18 4.46 -7.19
N THR A 37 -1.74 3.54 -7.99
CA THR A 37 -0.96 2.68 -8.91
C THR A 37 -1.06 3.18 -10.35
N GLY A 38 0.05 3.18 -11.08
CA GLY A 38 0.10 3.49 -12.50
C GLY A 38 1.36 2.93 -13.14
N LEU A 39 1.31 2.72 -14.46
CA LEU A 39 2.50 2.38 -15.23
C LEU A 39 3.33 3.65 -15.41
N VAL A 40 4.55 3.64 -14.86
CA VAL A 40 5.53 4.71 -15.03
C VAL A 40 6.62 4.17 -15.93
N HIS A 41 6.73 4.72 -17.14
CA HIS A 41 7.69 4.25 -18.14
C HIS A 41 9.00 5.04 -18.12
N GLN A 42 9.00 6.24 -17.52
CA GLN A 42 10.14 7.13 -17.42
C GLN A 42 10.14 7.89 -16.09
N ASP A 43 11.32 8.22 -15.58
CA ASP A 43 11.48 8.89 -14.29
C ASP A 43 10.79 10.26 -14.23
N GLN A 44 10.72 10.98 -15.35
CA GLN A 44 10.00 12.26 -15.42
C GLN A 44 8.51 12.10 -15.09
N GLN A 45 7.89 11.00 -15.52
CA GLN A 45 6.47 10.73 -15.28
C GLN A 45 6.18 10.50 -13.79
N LEU A 46 7.14 9.94 -13.03
CA LEU A 46 7.01 9.82 -11.58
C LEU A 46 7.06 11.19 -10.91
N HIS A 47 7.98 12.07 -11.33
CA HIS A 47 8.09 13.42 -10.78
C HIS A 47 6.82 14.23 -11.02
N ASP A 48 6.24 14.13 -12.21
CA ASP A 48 4.98 14.80 -12.54
C ASP A 48 3.80 14.26 -11.70
N LEU A 49 3.75 12.94 -11.46
CA LEU A 49 2.76 12.32 -10.59
C LEU A 49 2.88 12.80 -9.15
N LEU A 50 4.10 12.86 -8.60
CA LEU A 50 4.36 13.34 -7.25
C LEU A 50 4.01 14.83 -7.11
N ALA A 51 4.33 15.65 -8.11
CA ALA A 51 3.96 17.07 -8.13
C ALA A 51 2.44 17.25 -8.15
N ARG A 52 1.72 16.40 -8.89
CA ARG A 52 0.24 16.42 -8.93
C ARG A 52 -0.40 15.99 -7.61
N VAL A 53 0.16 14.99 -6.92
CA VAL A 53 -0.33 14.59 -5.60
C VAL A 53 -0.15 15.74 -4.60
N GLN A 54 1.01 16.40 -4.62
CA GLN A 54 1.29 17.55 -3.76
C GLN A 54 0.39 18.76 -4.06
N SER A 55 0.13 19.05 -5.34
CA SER A 55 -0.74 20.18 -5.71
C SER A 55 -2.19 20.01 -5.28
N LEU A 56 -2.63 18.77 -5.04
CA LEU A 56 -3.95 18.43 -4.51
C LEU A 56 -4.02 18.46 -2.98
N GLY A 57 -2.92 18.83 -2.29
CA GLY A 57 -2.84 18.80 -0.83
C GLY A 57 -2.80 17.39 -0.24
N LEU A 58 -2.54 16.39 -1.07
CA LEU A 58 -2.37 15.00 -0.63
C LEU A 58 -0.90 14.77 -0.25
N HIS A 59 -0.70 13.97 0.79
CA HIS A 59 0.63 13.58 1.25
C HIS A 59 0.96 12.16 0.78
N VAL A 60 2.09 12.00 0.10
CA VAL A 60 2.62 10.69 -0.27
C VAL A 60 3.28 10.08 0.96
N VAL A 61 2.76 8.94 1.40
CA VAL A 61 3.18 8.19 2.59
C VAL A 61 4.17 7.08 2.26
N SER A 62 4.04 6.46 1.07
CA SER A 62 4.94 5.42 0.57
C SER A 62 4.87 5.35 -0.96
N VAL A 63 6.01 5.06 -1.60
CA VAL A 63 6.11 4.76 -3.04
C VAL A 63 6.86 3.43 -3.17
N GLN A 64 6.23 2.42 -3.74
CA GLN A 64 6.86 1.12 -3.98
C GLN A 64 6.69 0.72 -5.45
N GLN A 65 7.79 0.28 -6.07
CA GLN A 65 7.72 -0.40 -7.35
C GLN A 65 7.25 -1.83 -7.11
N VAL A 66 6.00 -2.11 -7.51
CA VAL A 66 5.45 -3.47 -7.47
C VAL A 66 5.81 -4.19 -8.77
N ALA A 67 6.25 -5.45 -8.66
CA ALA A 67 6.40 -6.30 -9.84
C ALA A 67 5.02 -6.41 -10.54
N PRO A 68 4.97 -6.36 -11.88
CA PRO A 68 3.70 -6.51 -12.61
C PRO A 68 3.05 -7.88 -12.39
#